data_AF-A0A450XAH7-F1
#
_entry.id   AF-A0A450XAH7-F1
#
_cell.length_a   1.000
_cell.length_b   1.000
_cell.length_c   1.000
_cell.angle_alpha   90.00
_cell.angle_beta   90.00
_cell.angle_gamma   90.00
#
_symmetry.space_group_name_H-M   'P 1'
#
loop_
_entity.id
_entity.type
_entity.pdbx_description
1 polymer ?
#
loop_
_entity_poly.entity_id
_entity_poly.type
_entity_poly.pdbx_seq_one_letter_code
_entity_poly.pdbx_strand_id
1 'polypeptide(L)'
;MLRERLPEPVAKSLSARPPRLVDTSFVDKELRGHLSDRLFKVETIHGKAAFLYVLIEHKSAPDGKVGWQLLRYLGEILKQWVKENPTWDRLPAIVPFVFYHGEREWKIPNEFLHLVDFEESWRPYLLDFRFPVLDLGAIPDRQLSED
;
A
#
# COMPACT_ATOMS: atom_id res chain seq x y z
N MET A 1 16.50 4.18 -4.14
CA MET A 1 15.73 4.48 -2.91
C MET A 1 14.33 3.85 -2.79
N LEU A 2 13.24 4.30 -3.44
CA LEU A 2 11.91 3.63 -3.26
C LEU A 2 11.80 2.32 -4.05
N ARG A 3 12.24 2.31 -5.31
CA ARG A 3 12.11 1.17 -6.22
C ARG A 3 12.88 -0.08 -5.74
N GLU A 4 14.02 0.11 -5.10
CA GLU A 4 14.84 -0.96 -4.50
C GLU A 4 14.18 -1.61 -3.27
N ARG A 5 13.24 -0.91 -2.64
CA ARG A 5 12.54 -1.38 -1.43
C ARG A 5 11.17 -1.98 -1.77
N LEU A 6 10.73 -1.91 -3.02
CA LEU A 6 9.52 -2.59 -3.49
C LEU A 6 9.83 -4.08 -3.71
N PRO A 7 8.84 -4.98 -3.52
CA PRO A 7 8.95 -6.36 -3.92
C PRO A 7 9.29 -6.49 -5.39
N GLU A 8 10.17 -7.46 -5.67
CA GLU A 8 10.72 -7.70 -6.99
C GLU A 8 9.65 -7.79 -8.10
N PRO A 9 8.50 -8.50 -7.95
CA PRO A 9 7.49 -8.57 -9.00
C PRO A 9 6.90 -7.20 -9.36
N VAL A 10 6.76 -6.31 -8.36
CA VAL A 10 6.23 -4.96 -8.56
C VAL A 10 7.30 -4.09 -9.21
N ALA A 11 8.53 -4.08 -8.65
CA ALA A 11 9.63 -3.27 -9.16
C ALA A 11 9.99 -3.58 -10.62
N LYS A 12 9.95 -4.87 -11.03
CA LYS A 12 10.19 -5.32 -12.40
C LYS A 12 9.10 -4.91 -13.39
N SER A 13 7.88 -4.69 -12.90
CA SER A 13 6.73 -4.33 -13.73
C SER A 13 6.64 -2.82 -14.01
N LEU A 14 7.39 -1.98 -13.29
CA LEU A 14 7.39 -0.52 -13.45
C LEU A 14 8.28 -0.07 -14.61
N SER A 15 7.83 0.94 -15.37
CA SER A 15 8.65 1.58 -16.40
C SER A 15 9.80 2.39 -15.78
N ALA A 16 10.67 2.94 -16.62
CA ALA A 16 11.72 3.86 -16.17
C ALA A 16 11.20 5.27 -15.86
N ARG A 17 9.93 5.58 -16.17
CA ARG A 17 9.35 6.90 -15.89
C ARG A 17 9.25 7.12 -14.39
N PRO A 18 9.57 8.33 -13.89
CA PRO A 18 9.53 8.59 -12.46
C PRO A 18 8.09 8.53 -11.92
N PRO A 19 7.89 8.00 -10.70
CA PRO A 19 6.59 8.05 -10.03
C PRO A 19 6.17 9.50 -9.81
N ARG A 20 4.88 9.79 -10.00
CA ARG A 20 4.30 11.10 -9.71
C ARG A 20 3.52 11.05 -8.41
N LEU A 21 3.84 11.93 -7.47
CA LEU A 21 3.06 12.08 -6.25
C LEU A 21 1.65 12.61 -6.59
N VAL A 22 0.63 11.99 -6.01
CA VAL A 22 -0.78 12.36 -6.14
C VAL A 22 -1.26 12.92 -4.83
N ASP A 23 -1.99 14.03 -4.89
CA ASP A 23 -2.61 14.62 -3.70
C ASP A 23 -3.73 13.69 -3.18
N THR A 24 -3.63 13.29 -1.91
CA THR A 24 -4.63 12.47 -1.21
C THR A 24 -5.64 13.31 -0.44
N SER A 25 -5.79 14.59 -0.79
CA SER A 25 -6.73 15.53 -0.18
C SER A 25 -8.21 15.12 -0.29
N PHE A 26 -8.54 14.17 -1.17
CA PHE A 26 -9.87 13.58 -1.30
C PHE A 26 -10.18 12.52 -0.23
N VAL A 27 -9.17 11.93 0.41
CA VAL A 27 -9.37 10.91 1.46
C VAL A 27 -9.86 11.59 2.72
N ASP A 28 -10.88 11.06 3.38
CA ASP A 28 -11.48 11.64 4.60
C ASP A 28 -10.41 12.04 5.64
N LYS A 29 -10.63 13.18 6.31
CA LYS A 29 -9.74 13.66 7.37
C LYS A 29 -9.65 12.68 8.54
N GLU A 30 -10.74 11.96 8.82
CA GLU A 30 -10.74 10.92 9.87
C GLU A 30 -9.80 9.74 9.55
N LEU A 31 -9.55 9.48 8.26
CA LEU A 31 -8.59 8.44 7.81
C LEU A 31 -7.13 8.89 7.96
N ARG A 32 -6.86 10.20 7.87
CA ARG A 32 -5.50 10.76 7.92
C ARG A 32 -4.95 10.96 9.34
N GLY A 33 -5.77 10.75 10.37
CA GLY A 33 -5.50 11.25 11.72
C GLY A 33 -4.20 10.81 12.40
N HIS A 34 -3.54 9.73 11.95
CA HIS A 34 -2.42 9.14 12.71
C HIS A 34 -1.26 8.57 11.88
N LEU A 35 -1.35 8.57 10.54
CA LEU A 35 -0.40 7.88 9.68
C LEU A 35 -0.02 8.76 8.49
N SER A 36 1.27 8.75 8.15
CA SER A 36 1.75 9.43 6.95
C SER A 36 1.47 8.55 5.75
N ASP A 37 0.64 9.00 4.82
CA ASP A 37 0.39 8.28 3.57
C ASP A 37 0.95 9.01 2.35
N ARG A 38 1.32 8.23 1.34
CA ARG A 38 1.78 8.72 0.04
C ARG A 38 1.13 7.88 -1.06
N LEU A 39 0.51 8.55 -2.02
CA LEU A 39 -0.02 7.93 -3.23
C LEU A 39 0.85 8.34 -4.42
N PHE A 40 1.38 7.35 -5.13
CA PHE A 40 2.14 7.60 -6.35
C PHE A 40 1.41 7.01 -7.55
N LYS A 41 1.25 7.82 -8.60
CA LYS A 41 0.87 7.33 -9.92
C LYS A 41 2.13 6.89 -10.66
N VAL A 42 2.10 5.67 -11.16
CA VAL A 42 3.20 5.03 -11.89
C VAL A 42 2.71 4.49 -13.23
N GLU A 43 3.65 4.15 -14.09
CA GLU A 43 3.40 3.50 -15.37
C GLU A 43 4.13 2.15 -15.39
N THR A 44 3.46 1.13 -15.89
CA THR A 44 4.07 -0.19 -16.08
C THR A 44 4.91 -0.24 -17.36
N ILE A 45 5.78 -1.24 -17.50
CA ILE A 45 6.55 -1.49 -18.74
C ILE A 45 5.66 -1.72 -19.98
N HIS A 46 4.38 -2.05 -19.77
CA HIS A 46 3.38 -2.21 -20.82
C HIS A 46 2.49 -0.96 -21.00
N GLY A 47 2.89 0.19 -20.47
CA GLY A 47 2.19 1.47 -20.65
C GLY A 47 0.89 1.64 -19.85
N LYS A 48 0.55 0.70 -18.97
CA LYS A 48 -0.65 0.80 -18.11
C LYS A 48 -0.39 1.73 -16.93
N ALA A 49 -1.35 2.58 -16.61
CA ALA A 49 -1.33 3.36 -15.37
C ALA A 49 -1.62 2.45 -14.16
N ALA A 50 -0.87 2.64 -13.09
CA ALA A 50 -1.10 1.99 -11.80
C ALA A 50 -0.78 2.97 -10.67
N PHE A 51 -1.12 2.59 -9.45
CA PHE A 51 -0.86 3.35 -8.24
C PHE A 51 -0.07 2.52 -7.25
N LEU A 52 0.88 3.17 -6.57
CA LEU A 52 1.51 2.64 -5.37
C LEU A 52 0.99 3.47 -4.20
N TYR A 53 0.28 2.81 -3.28
CA TYR A 53 -0.17 3.45 -2.05
C TYR A 53 0.76 3.01 -0.92
N VAL A 54 1.45 3.97 -0.32
CA VAL A 54 2.42 3.74 0.75
C VAL A 54 1.84 4.26 2.04
N LEU A 55 1.57 3.33 2.97
CA LEU A 55 1.22 3.64 4.35
C LEU A 55 2.49 3.61 5.19
N ILE A 56 2.83 4.73 5.83
CA ILE A 56 4.00 4.84 6.70
C ILE A 56 3.52 4.81 8.15
N GLU A 57 3.92 3.78 8.88
CA GLU A 57 3.56 3.55 10.27
C GLU A 57 4.76 3.75 11.20
N HIS A 58 4.68 4.81 12.02
CA HIS A 58 5.63 5.14 13.08
C HIS A 58 4.96 4.94 14.44
N LYS A 59 4.84 3.68 14.89
CA LYS A 59 4.23 3.33 16.17
C LYS A 59 5.13 2.37 16.95
N SER A 60 5.07 2.43 18.27
CA SER A 60 5.80 1.51 19.16
C SER A 60 5.39 0.04 19.00
N ALA A 61 4.18 -0.23 18.48
CA ALA A 61 3.73 -1.57 18.12
C ALA A 61 2.88 -1.54 16.83
N PRO A 62 2.92 -2.62 16.01
CA PRO A 62 2.07 -2.75 14.83
C PRO A 62 0.57 -2.70 15.18
N ASP A 63 -0.21 -1.98 14.39
CA ASP A 63 -1.67 -1.91 14.56
C ASP A 63 -2.35 -3.08 13.85
N GLY A 64 -3.00 -3.96 14.63
CA GLY A 64 -3.71 -5.13 14.12
C GLY A 64 -4.74 -4.80 13.03
N LYS A 65 -5.22 -3.56 12.93
CA LYS A 65 -6.25 -3.13 11.97
C LYS A 65 -5.69 -2.49 10.69
N VAL A 66 -4.40 -2.60 10.41
CA VAL A 66 -3.79 -2.01 9.19
C VAL A 66 -4.49 -2.47 7.90
N GLY A 67 -4.86 -3.74 7.79
CA GLY A 67 -5.60 -4.25 6.62
C GLY A 67 -6.93 -3.51 6.38
N TRP A 68 -7.66 -3.18 7.46
CA TRP A 68 -8.92 -2.41 7.38
C TRP A 68 -8.67 -0.99 6.86
N GLN A 69 -7.61 -0.35 7.34
CA GLN A 69 -7.23 0.97 6.87
C GLN A 69 -6.85 0.95 5.39
N LEU A 70 -6.02 -0.01 4.97
CA LEU A 70 -5.64 -0.17 3.57
C LEU A 70 -6.88 -0.29 2.68
N LEU A 71 -7.84 -1.14 3.05
CA LEU A 71 -9.09 -1.29 2.28
C LEU A 71 -9.82 0.04 2.09
N ARG A 72 -10.00 0.82 3.17
CA ARG A 72 -10.67 2.13 3.10
C ARG A 72 -9.94 3.09 2.15
N TYR A 73 -8.62 3.15 2.22
CA TYR A 73 -7.82 4.00 1.34
C TYR A 73 -7.90 3.55 -0.13
N LEU A 74 -7.76 2.25 -0.40
CA LEU A 74 -7.90 1.70 -1.74
C LEU A 74 -9.27 2.04 -2.34
N GLY A 75 -10.34 1.97 -1.53
CA GLY A 75 -11.68 2.36 -1.93
C GLY A 75 -11.80 3.84 -2.32
N GLU A 76 -11.29 4.76 -1.49
CA GLU A 76 -11.33 6.20 -1.80
C GLU A 76 -10.49 6.56 -3.03
N ILE A 77 -9.34 5.90 -3.24
CA ILE A 77 -8.50 6.10 -4.43
C ILE A 77 -9.27 5.68 -5.70
N LEU A 78 -9.90 4.50 -5.69
CA LEU A 78 -10.70 4.03 -6.82
C LEU A 78 -11.90 4.93 -7.09
N LYS A 79 -12.60 5.36 -6.04
CA LYS A 79 -13.73 6.28 -6.14
C LYS A 79 -13.34 7.61 -6.79
N GLN A 80 -12.23 8.21 -6.35
CA GLN A 80 -11.70 9.43 -6.97
C GLN A 80 -11.30 9.18 -8.42
N TRP A 81 -10.63 8.06 -8.72
CA TRP A 81 -10.21 7.72 -10.07
C TRP A 81 -11.40 7.54 -11.02
N VAL A 82 -12.45 6.83 -10.60
CA VAL A 82 -13.68 6.64 -11.39
C VAL A 82 -14.34 7.99 -11.69
N LYS A 83 -14.39 8.90 -10.71
CA LYS A 83 -14.92 10.26 -10.90
C LYS A 83 -14.14 11.05 -11.95
N GLU A 84 -12.81 10.90 -11.98
CA GLU A 84 -11.94 11.58 -12.95
C GLU A 84 -11.92 10.92 -14.34
N ASN A 85 -12.34 9.66 -14.44
CA ASN A 85 -12.25 8.86 -15.67
C ASN A 85 -13.62 8.23 -15.99
N PRO A 86 -14.66 9.01 -16.35
CA PRO A 86 -16.05 8.52 -16.43
C PRO A 86 -16.31 7.46 -17.51
N THR A 87 -15.42 7.33 -18.49
CA THR A 87 -15.53 6.37 -19.60
C THR A 87 -14.56 5.20 -19.43
N TRP A 88 -14.33 4.76 -18.19
CA TRP A 88 -13.37 3.70 -17.88
C TRP A 88 -13.88 2.31 -18.25
N ASP A 89 -13.02 1.48 -18.85
CA ASP A 89 -13.31 0.05 -19.11
C ASP A 89 -12.78 -0.87 -18.02
N ARG A 90 -11.66 -0.49 -17.38
CA ARG A 90 -11.01 -1.22 -16.29
C ARG A 90 -10.51 -0.25 -15.23
N LEU A 91 -10.58 -0.66 -13.98
CA LEU A 91 -9.97 0.05 -12.87
C LEU A 91 -8.43 -0.03 -12.96
N PRO A 92 -7.71 1.00 -12.46
CA PRO A 92 -6.27 0.96 -12.37
C PRO A 92 -5.85 -0.03 -11.29
N ALA A 93 -4.69 -0.67 -11.47
CA ALA A 93 -4.08 -1.44 -10.40
C ALA A 93 -3.63 -0.49 -9.28
N ILE A 94 -3.89 -0.87 -8.03
CA ILE A 94 -3.34 -0.19 -6.85
C ILE A 94 -2.60 -1.24 -6.03
N VAL A 95 -1.33 -1.00 -5.76
CA VAL A 95 -0.51 -1.86 -4.92
C VAL A 95 -0.31 -1.17 -3.57
N PRO A 96 -0.92 -1.69 -2.48
CA PRO A 96 -0.67 -1.17 -1.14
C PRO A 96 0.68 -1.68 -0.60
N PHE A 97 1.39 -0.79 0.08
CA PHE A 97 2.66 -1.06 0.74
C PHE A 97 2.63 -0.48 2.15
N VAL A 98 3.17 -1.22 3.10
CA VAL A 98 3.36 -0.72 4.47
C VAL A 98 4.86 -0.52 4.68
N PHE A 99 5.25 0.73 4.94
CA PHE A 99 6.55 1.07 5.48
C PHE A 99 6.40 1.15 7.00
N TYR A 100 6.96 0.17 7.69
CA TYR A 100 6.88 0.08 9.13
C TYR A 100 8.23 0.43 9.75
N HIS A 101 8.21 1.37 10.70
CA HIS A 101 9.37 1.70 11.51
C HIS A 101 8.92 1.86 12.96
N GLY A 102 9.00 0.76 13.71
CA GLY A 102 8.63 0.74 15.12
C GLY A 102 9.63 -0.04 15.97
N GLU A 103 9.44 0.04 17.29
CA GLU A 103 10.34 -0.57 18.27
C GLU A 103 10.24 -2.11 18.32
N ARG A 104 9.11 -2.66 17.85
CA ARG A 104 8.84 -4.10 17.85
C ARG A 104 8.76 -4.62 16.43
N GLU A 105 9.24 -5.83 16.22
CA GLU A 105 9.11 -6.52 14.93
C GLU A 105 7.66 -6.60 14.44
N TRP A 106 7.47 -6.45 13.13
CA TRP A 106 6.19 -6.68 12.47
C TRP A 106 5.75 -8.14 12.54
N LYS A 107 4.63 -8.42 13.22
CA LYS A 107 4.08 -9.80 13.40
C LYS A 107 2.68 -10.01 12.82
N ILE A 108 2.14 -9.01 12.13
CA ILE A 108 0.79 -9.09 11.55
C ILE A 108 0.89 -9.78 10.19
N PRO A 109 0.05 -10.79 9.90
CA PRO A 109 -0.04 -11.35 8.55
C PRO A 109 -0.33 -10.29 7.49
N ASN A 110 0.32 -10.42 6.33
CA ASN A 110 0.31 -9.42 5.27
C ASN A 110 -0.80 -9.62 4.22
N GLU A 111 -1.94 -10.18 4.66
CA GLU A 111 -3.11 -10.45 3.84
C GLU A 111 -4.39 -9.98 4.55
N PHE A 112 -5.35 -9.46 3.79
CA PHE A 112 -6.56 -8.86 4.35
C PHE A 112 -7.41 -9.87 5.11
N LEU A 113 -7.45 -11.14 4.66
CA LEU A 113 -8.24 -12.18 5.32
C LEU A 113 -7.87 -12.44 6.78
N HIS A 114 -6.68 -12.00 7.24
CA HIS A 114 -6.35 -12.06 8.67
C HIS A 114 -7.36 -11.33 9.57
N LEU A 115 -8.08 -10.35 9.03
CA LEU A 115 -9.09 -9.58 9.74
C LEU A 115 -10.51 -10.15 9.67
N VAL A 116 -10.70 -11.18 8.86
CA VAL A 116 -12.02 -11.70 8.54
C VAL A 116 -12.23 -12.99 9.31
N ASP A 117 -13.38 -13.11 9.96
CA ASP A 117 -13.86 -14.37 10.54
C ASP A 117 -14.68 -15.11 9.47
N PHE A 118 -14.17 -16.25 8.98
CA PHE A 118 -14.78 -16.98 7.87
C PHE A 118 -14.53 -18.49 7.93
N GLU A 119 -15.41 -19.25 7.27
CA GLU A 119 -15.24 -20.68 7.02
C GLU A 119 -14.26 -20.91 5.86
N GLU A 120 -13.29 -21.82 5.98
CA GLU A 120 -12.22 -21.99 4.98
C GLU A 120 -12.77 -22.23 3.55
N SER A 121 -13.91 -22.92 3.43
CA SER A 121 -14.59 -23.14 2.15
C SER A 121 -15.01 -21.85 1.41
N TRP A 122 -15.11 -20.72 2.12
CA TRP A 122 -15.51 -19.43 1.57
C TRP A 122 -14.35 -18.66 0.93
N ARG A 123 -13.10 -19.04 1.23
CA ARG A 123 -11.88 -18.29 0.83
C ARG A 123 -11.87 -17.82 -0.63
N PRO A 124 -12.30 -18.61 -1.65
CA PRO A 124 -12.30 -18.18 -3.05
C PRO A 124 -13.26 -17.03 -3.39
N TYR A 125 -14.24 -16.75 -2.51
CA TYR A 125 -15.29 -15.75 -2.73
C TYR A 125 -15.05 -14.45 -1.95
N LEU A 126 -14.01 -14.40 -1.12
CA LEU A 126 -13.73 -13.29 -0.23
C LEU A 126 -12.72 -12.30 -0.84
N LEU A 127 -12.75 -11.07 -0.34
CA LEU A 127 -11.71 -10.08 -0.65
C LEU A 127 -10.42 -10.45 0.11
N ASP A 128 -9.36 -10.77 -0.62
CA ASP A 128 -8.06 -11.13 -0.02
C ASP A 128 -6.89 -10.51 -0.78
N PHE A 129 -6.69 -9.20 -0.64
CA PHE A 129 -5.48 -8.58 -1.15
C PHE A 129 -4.32 -8.76 -0.17
N ARG A 130 -3.12 -8.87 -0.72
CA ARG A 130 -1.87 -8.87 0.03
C ARG A 130 -1.22 -7.49 -0.02
N PHE A 131 -0.53 -7.13 1.06
CA PHE A 131 0.17 -5.87 1.19
C PHE A 131 1.60 -6.13 1.68
N PRO A 132 2.62 -5.93 0.84
CA PRO A 132 3.98 -6.14 1.26
C PRO A 132 4.39 -5.13 2.34
N VAL A 133 5.14 -5.62 3.33
CA VAL A 133 5.61 -4.84 4.47
C VAL A 133 7.12 -4.73 4.39
N LEU A 134 7.62 -3.51 4.49
CA LEU A 134 9.03 -3.22 4.72
C LEU A 134 9.22 -2.80 6.17
N ASP A 135 9.75 -3.70 7.00
CA ASP A 135 10.10 -3.43 8.39
C ASP A 135 11.54 -2.88 8.46
N LEU A 136 11.67 -1.59 8.79
CA LEU A 136 12.96 -0.91 8.95
C LEU A 136 13.52 -1.06 10.37
N GLY A 137 12.72 -1.42 11.37
CA GLY A 137 13.18 -1.65 12.75
C GLY A 137 14.05 -2.91 12.87
N ALA A 138 13.92 -3.84 11.92
CA ALA A 138 14.76 -5.03 11.80
C ALA A 138 16.12 -4.78 11.12
N ILE A 139 16.37 -3.57 10.59
CA ILE A 139 17.64 -3.21 9.96
C ILE A 139 18.55 -2.59 11.04
N PRO A 140 19.71 -3.19 11.37
CA PRO A 140 20.67 -2.58 12.30
C PRO A 140 21.07 -1.18 11.79
N ASP A 141 21.12 -0.19 12.69
CA ASP A 141 21.40 1.24 12.41
C ASP A 141 22.59 1.49 11.46
N ARG A 142 23.55 0.56 11.39
CA ARG A 142 24.73 0.63 10.50
C ARG A 142 24.42 0.63 9.00
N GLN A 143 23.19 0.40 8.57
CA GLN A 143 22.79 0.50 7.16
C GLN A 143 21.86 1.70 6.87
N LEU A 144 21.50 2.49 7.88
CA LEU A 144 20.65 3.68 7.71
C LEU A 144 21.46 4.96 7.50
N SER A 145 22.79 4.92 7.60
CA SER A 145 23.69 6.08 7.49
C SER A 145 24.55 6.13 6.22
N GLU A 146 24.27 5.29 5.22
CA GLU A 146 24.87 5.44 3.89
C GLU A 146 23.77 5.79 2.89
N ASP A 147 23.40 7.07 2.88
CA ASP A 147 23.01 7.86 1.70
C ASP A 147 22.87 9.34 2.06
#